data_AF-A0A8C6X0F0-F1
#
_entry.id   AF-A0A8C6X0F0-F1
#
_cell.length_a   1.000
_cell.length_b   1.000
_cell.length_c   1.000
_cell.angle_alpha   90.00
_cell.angle_beta   90.00
_cell.angle_gamma   90.00
#
_symmetry.space_group_name_H-M   'P 1'
#
loop_
_entity.id
_entity.type
_entity.pdbx_description
1 polymer ?
#
loop_
_entity_poly.entity_id
_entity_poly.type
_entity_poly.pdbx_seq_one_letter_code
_entity_poly.pdbx_strand_id
1 'polypeptide(L)'
;MAEENDSFVKQMNKIFDENKDNKNEELFFTFKGVLYPNRLCSAETFEALETFEARKDDMLLIAYPKCGTNWVFQILIEMVAAISSNKELPLLRHLLVLEFGSPEKFLKMKEQLSPRYYATHLHYDNIPKSFLEKKVKMLVVFRNPKDAATSYYHFYNKNPLLPTPSSWDDFFQKFMNGEVAWKSYFDHALAWDKHMDEENVMIITYEELKEVSLLEIKLIFVLHIHFSVAYSYGGNLLQHSPYEQLIHEQIGICGKGQERY
;
A
#
# COMPACT_ATOMS: atom_id res chain seq x y z
N MET A 1 -8.94 -19.49 12.77
CA MET A 1 -8.48 -19.09 11.41
C MET A 1 -9.64 -18.72 10.48
N ALA A 2 -10.74 -19.50 10.41
CA ALA A 2 -11.93 -19.13 9.64
C ALA A 2 -12.85 -18.12 10.36
N GLU A 3 -12.96 -18.20 11.68
CA GLU A 3 -13.93 -17.43 12.50
C GLU A 3 -13.62 -15.93 12.64
N GLU A 4 -12.34 -15.50 12.56
CA GLU A 4 -11.97 -14.07 12.67
C GLU A 4 -11.93 -13.34 11.32
N ASN A 5 -11.60 -14.06 10.23
CA ASN A 5 -11.76 -13.55 8.86
C ASN A 5 -13.24 -13.24 8.57
N ASP A 6 -14.10 -14.10 9.11
CA ASP A 6 -15.54 -13.91 9.13
C ASP A 6 -15.93 -12.65 9.93
N SER A 7 -15.25 -12.31 11.04
CA SER A 7 -15.56 -11.11 11.85
C SER A 7 -15.29 -9.76 11.14
N PHE A 8 -14.13 -9.57 10.50
CA PHE A 8 -13.84 -8.33 9.74
C PHE A 8 -14.70 -8.22 8.49
N VAL A 9 -14.86 -9.33 7.74
CA VAL A 9 -15.74 -9.36 6.58
C VAL A 9 -17.19 -9.10 7.01
N LYS A 10 -17.64 -9.64 8.14
CA LYS A 10 -18.94 -9.30 8.75
C LYS A 10 -19.01 -7.85 9.16
N GLN A 11 -17.95 -7.26 9.72
CA GLN A 11 -17.94 -5.86 10.11
C GLN A 11 -18.01 -4.95 8.88
N MET A 12 -17.20 -5.22 7.84
CA MET A 12 -17.25 -4.50 6.57
C MET A 12 -18.59 -4.68 5.87
N ASN A 13 -19.13 -5.90 5.83
CA ASN A 13 -20.44 -6.17 5.25
C ASN A 13 -21.55 -5.47 6.03
N LYS A 14 -21.47 -5.44 7.36
CA LYS A 14 -22.40 -4.70 8.21
C LYS A 14 -22.34 -3.19 7.92
N ILE A 15 -21.14 -2.61 7.89
CA ILE A 15 -20.96 -1.20 7.52
C ILE A 15 -21.48 -0.98 6.09
N PHE A 16 -21.25 -1.91 5.16
CA PHE A 16 -21.79 -1.81 3.81
C PHE A 16 -23.31 -1.84 3.79
N ASP A 17 -23.95 -2.76 4.49
CA ASP A 17 -25.40 -2.91 4.56
C ASP A 17 -26.07 -1.70 5.21
N GLU A 18 -25.50 -1.16 6.29
CA GLU A 18 -26.02 0.00 7.01
C GLU A 18 -25.95 1.31 6.18
N ASN A 19 -25.16 1.35 5.11
CA ASN A 19 -24.89 2.57 4.35
C ASN A 19 -25.38 2.52 2.89
N LYS A 20 -26.14 1.50 2.48
CA LYS A 20 -26.64 1.35 1.10
C LYS A 20 -27.54 2.50 0.62
N ASP A 21 -28.24 3.16 1.55
CA ASP A 21 -29.24 4.19 1.24
C ASP A 21 -28.78 5.62 1.56
N ASN A 22 -27.50 5.81 1.92
CA ASN A 22 -26.98 7.11 2.30
C ASN A 22 -26.85 8.07 1.11
N LYS A 23 -26.99 9.37 1.39
CA LYS A 23 -26.73 10.41 0.40
C LYS A 23 -25.23 10.55 0.17
N ASN A 24 -24.84 10.73 -1.09
CA ASN A 24 -23.44 10.86 -1.53
C ASN A 24 -22.63 11.93 -0.75
N GLU A 25 -23.26 13.05 -0.37
CA GLU A 25 -22.62 14.15 0.34
C GLU A 25 -22.22 13.79 1.79
N GLU A 26 -22.85 12.77 2.37
CA GLU A 26 -22.61 12.30 3.73
C GLU A 26 -21.57 11.18 3.79
N LEU A 27 -20.88 10.86 2.68
CA LEU A 27 -19.91 9.76 2.62
C LEU A 27 -18.45 10.23 2.74
N PHE A 28 -18.20 11.53 2.65
CA PHE A 28 -16.87 12.10 2.77
C PHE A 28 -16.77 13.09 3.92
N PHE A 29 -15.54 13.23 4.44
CA PHE A 29 -15.12 14.41 5.19
C PHE A 29 -13.81 14.93 4.60
N THR A 30 -13.50 16.19 4.89
CA THR A 30 -12.25 16.81 4.44
C THR A 30 -11.27 16.90 5.60
N PHE A 31 -10.04 16.45 5.39
CA PHE A 31 -8.93 16.66 6.32
C PHE A 31 -7.73 17.21 5.55
N LYS A 32 -7.19 18.36 5.98
CA LYS A 32 -6.11 19.11 5.29
C LYS A 32 -6.36 19.30 3.79
N GLY A 33 -7.61 19.58 3.40
CA GLY A 33 -8.00 19.81 2.01
C GLY A 33 -8.07 18.54 1.13
N VAL A 34 -8.07 17.35 1.73
CA VAL A 34 -8.21 16.05 1.03
C VAL A 34 -9.53 15.39 1.45
N LEU A 35 -10.28 14.86 0.47
CA LEU A 35 -11.49 14.08 0.71
C LEU A 35 -11.14 12.66 1.17
N TYR A 36 -11.76 12.21 2.27
CA TYR A 36 -11.62 10.85 2.79
C TYR A 36 -12.99 10.22 3.09
N PRO A 37 -13.15 8.89 2.90
CA PRO A 37 -14.40 8.19 3.21
C PRO A 37 -14.67 8.19 4.73
N ASN A 38 -15.72 8.87 5.19
CA ASN A 38 -15.95 9.13 6.61
C ASN A 38 -16.36 7.90 7.44
N ARG A 39 -16.68 6.78 6.77
CA ARG A 39 -16.95 5.49 7.43
C ARG A 39 -15.70 4.65 7.64
N LEU A 40 -14.63 4.94 6.89
CA LEU A 40 -13.33 4.27 7.03
C LEU A 40 -12.36 5.14 7.82
N CYS A 41 -12.44 6.44 7.65
CA CYS A 41 -11.51 7.44 8.14
C CYS A 41 -12.28 8.43 9.05
N SER A 42 -11.63 8.99 10.06
CA SER A 42 -12.24 10.03 10.91
C SER A 42 -11.21 11.10 11.28
N ALA A 43 -11.66 12.32 11.60
CA ALA A 43 -10.77 13.39 12.00
C ALA A 43 -9.92 13.01 13.22
N GLU A 44 -10.53 12.32 14.19
CA GLU A 44 -9.87 11.86 15.42
C GLU A 44 -8.75 10.86 15.11
N THR A 45 -8.95 9.96 14.14
CA THR A 45 -7.89 9.04 13.70
C THR A 45 -6.74 9.77 13.04
N PHE A 46 -7.04 10.79 12.22
CA PHE A 46 -6.00 11.59 11.58
C PHE A 46 -5.23 12.45 12.57
N GLU A 47 -5.91 13.06 13.54
CA GLU A 47 -5.29 13.82 14.64
C GLU A 47 -4.38 12.93 15.49
N ALA A 48 -4.86 11.74 15.88
CA ALA A 48 -4.03 10.78 16.61
C ALA A 48 -2.81 10.33 15.78
N LEU A 49 -3.00 10.15 14.48
CA LEU A 49 -1.95 9.76 13.55
C LEU A 49 -0.83 10.81 13.42
N GLU A 50 -1.11 12.11 13.65
CA GLU A 50 -0.08 13.15 13.67
C GLU A 50 0.98 12.94 14.76
N THR A 51 0.58 12.30 15.87
CA THR A 51 1.46 11.98 17.00
C THR A 51 2.02 10.57 16.96
N PHE A 52 1.80 9.84 15.86
CA PHE A 52 2.28 8.48 15.72
C PHE A 52 3.81 8.41 15.79
N GLU A 53 4.34 7.51 16.60
CA GLU A 53 5.77 7.27 16.74
C GLU A 53 6.19 6.04 15.91
N ALA A 54 6.73 6.28 14.72
CA ALA A 54 7.39 5.25 13.94
C ALA A 54 8.65 4.73 14.66
N ARG A 55 9.16 3.56 14.28
CA ARG A 55 10.45 2.99 14.69
C ARG A 55 11.33 2.86 13.45
N LYS A 56 12.64 2.85 13.64
CA LYS A 56 13.60 2.78 12.51
C LYS A 56 13.43 1.49 11.69
N ASP A 57 12.97 0.42 12.32
CA ASP A 57 12.74 -0.89 11.73
C ASP A 57 11.26 -1.16 11.38
N ASP A 58 10.43 -0.11 11.38
CA ASP A 58 9.12 -0.21 10.73
C ASP A 58 9.29 -0.29 9.21
N MET A 59 8.23 -0.72 8.53
CA MET A 59 8.10 -0.59 7.08
C MET A 59 6.72 -0.03 6.73
N LEU A 60 6.70 0.89 5.76
CA LEU A 60 5.49 1.53 5.29
C LEU A 60 5.24 1.21 3.81
N LEU A 61 4.12 0.55 3.53
CA LEU A 61 3.64 0.36 2.17
C LEU A 61 2.71 1.51 1.78
N ILE A 62 3.08 2.26 0.75
CA ILE A 62 2.30 3.34 0.18
C ILE A 62 1.77 2.91 -1.18
N ALA A 63 0.48 3.13 -1.41
CA ALA A 63 -0.10 2.96 -2.74
C ALA A 63 -1.28 3.92 -2.89
N TYR A 64 -1.38 4.63 -4.02
CA TYR A 64 -2.63 5.30 -4.34
C TYR A 64 -3.77 4.26 -4.42
N PRO A 65 -5.02 4.58 -4.02
CA PRO A 65 -6.12 3.64 -4.11
C PRO A 65 -6.17 2.93 -5.45
N LYS A 66 -6.34 1.60 -5.41
CA LYS A 66 -6.47 0.72 -6.60
C LYS A 66 -5.18 0.45 -7.40
N CYS A 67 -4.02 0.81 -6.88
CA CYS A 67 -2.72 0.45 -7.46
C CYS A 67 -2.18 -0.93 -7.01
N GLY A 68 -3.07 -1.92 -6.76
CA GLY A 68 -2.63 -3.29 -6.43
C GLY A 68 -2.33 -3.56 -4.96
N THR A 69 -2.75 -2.66 -4.06
CA THR A 69 -2.50 -2.72 -2.61
C THR A 69 -2.84 -4.08 -1.99
N ASN A 70 -3.98 -4.68 -2.32
CA ASN A 70 -4.37 -6.00 -1.82
C ASN A 70 -3.40 -7.12 -2.18
N TRP A 71 -2.80 -7.07 -3.37
CA TRP A 71 -1.88 -8.10 -3.82
C TRP A 71 -0.54 -7.97 -3.09
N VAL A 72 -0.01 -6.76 -3.03
CA VAL A 72 1.22 -6.45 -2.29
C VAL A 72 1.03 -6.75 -0.80
N PHE A 73 -0.16 -6.48 -0.25
CA PHE A 73 -0.53 -6.83 1.11
C PHE A 73 -0.40 -8.32 1.38
N GLN A 74 -0.99 -9.14 0.51
CA GLN A 74 -0.95 -10.59 0.65
C GLN A 74 0.49 -11.11 0.62
N ILE A 75 1.32 -10.56 -0.27
CA ILE A 75 2.74 -10.94 -0.36
C ILE A 75 3.49 -10.57 0.92
N LEU A 76 3.30 -9.35 1.43
CA LEU A 76 3.90 -8.92 2.70
C LEU A 76 3.49 -9.80 3.86
N ILE A 77 2.20 -10.13 3.97
CA ILE A 77 1.68 -11.01 5.04
C ILE A 77 2.35 -12.38 4.99
N GLU A 78 2.45 -12.98 3.81
CA GLU A 78 3.10 -14.28 3.62
C GLU A 78 4.59 -14.24 3.98
N MET A 79 5.26 -13.14 3.65
CA MET A 79 6.67 -12.97 3.96
C MET A 79 6.93 -12.84 5.45
N VAL A 80 6.17 -11.97 6.14
CA VAL A 80 6.34 -11.81 7.58
C VAL A 80 6.04 -13.12 8.29
N ALA A 81 5.01 -13.86 7.86
CA ALA A 81 4.72 -15.19 8.39
C ALA A 81 5.86 -16.19 8.21
N ALA A 82 6.56 -16.15 7.07
CA ALA A 82 7.70 -17.02 6.81
C ALA A 82 8.92 -16.67 7.68
N ILE A 83 9.17 -15.38 7.93
CA ILE A 83 10.34 -14.91 8.68
C ILE A 83 10.13 -15.06 10.19
N SER A 84 8.94 -14.76 10.70
CA SER A 84 8.74 -14.61 12.15
C SER A 84 8.75 -15.92 12.93
N SER A 85 8.72 -17.12 12.31
CA SER A 85 8.60 -18.45 12.95
C SER A 85 7.45 -18.61 13.98
N ASN A 86 6.67 -17.55 14.18
CA ASN A 86 5.75 -17.38 15.28
C ASN A 86 4.33 -17.49 14.72
N LYS A 87 3.62 -18.53 15.13
CA LYS A 87 2.23 -18.79 14.72
C LYS A 87 1.26 -17.75 15.28
N GLU A 88 1.73 -16.89 16.19
CA GLU A 88 1.02 -15.72 16.73
C GLU A 88 1.13 -14.47 15.83
N LEU A 89 1.08 -14.68 14.52
CA LEU A 89 0.85 -13.64 13.54
C LEU A 89 -0.63 -13.27 13.24
N PRO A 90 -1.67 -13.48 14.10
CA PRO A 90 -3.04 -13.05 13.80
C PRO A 90 -3.15 -11.55 13.47
N LEU A 91 -2.33 -10.71 14.10
CA LEU A 91 -2.36 -9.25 13.93
C LEU A 91 -1.84 -8.76 12.57
N LEU A 92 -1.07 -9.58 11.85
CA LEU A 92 -0.49 -9.19 10.56
C LEU A 92 -1.41 -9.45 9.38
N ARG A 93 -2.48 -10.25 9.53
CA ARG A 93 -3.46 -10.43 8.44
C ARG A 93 -4.28 -9.17 8.15
N HIS A 94 -4.23 -8.20 9.06
CA HIS A 94 -4.74 -6.87 8.84
C HIS A 94 -3.53 -5.96 8.71
N LEU A 95 -2.98 -5.78 7.52
CA LEU A 95 -2.11 -4.63 7.27
C LEU A 95 -2.87 -3.40 7.72
N LEU A 96 -2.39 -2.79 8.80
CA LEU A 96 -3.09 -1.69 9.44
C LEU A 96 -2.90 -0.48 8.53
N VAL A 97 -3.90 -0.26 7.68
CA VAL A 97 -4.02 0.98 6.93
C VAL A 97 -4.10 2.10 7.97
N LEU A 98 -3.09 2.96 8.01
CA LEU A 98 -2.85 3.91 9.10
C LEU A 98 -4.04 4.84 9.32
N GLU A 99 -4.75 5.20 8.25
CA GLU A 99 -5.90 6.09 8.29
C GLU A 99 -7.24 5.39 8.62
N PHE A 100 -7.30 4.05 8.70
CA PHE A 100 -8.58 3.30 8.82
C PHE A 100 -9.02 2.94 10.24
N GLY A 101 -10.30 3.13 10.57
CA GLY A 101 -10.89 2.73 11.85
C GLY A 101 -10.61 3.71 12.98
N SER A 102 -10.85 3.27 14.22
CA SER A 102 -10.76 4.09 15.45
C SER A 102 -9.31 4.41 15.84
N PRO A 103 -9.02 5.59 16.44
CA PRO A 103 -7.69 5.95 16.94
C PRO A 103 -7.15 5.00 18.02
N GLU A 104 -8.01 4.28 18.74
CA GLU A 104 -7.63 3.31 19.79
C GLU A 104 -6.68 2.22 19.29
N LYS A 105 -6.71 1.92 17.98
CA LYS A 105 -5.80 0.96 17.36
C LYS A 105 -4.33 1.34 17.55
N PHE A 106 -3.99 2.64 17.64
CA PHE A 106 -2.62 3.10 17.75
C PHE A 106 -1.97 2.71 19.09
N LEU A 107 -2.77 2.53 20.15
CA LEU A 107 -2.29 1.97 21.43
C LEU A 107 -1.80 0.54 21.25
N LYS A 108 -2.60 -0.30 20.58
CA LYS A 108 -2.22 -1.68 20.24
C LYS A 108 -1.00 -1.72 19.33
N MET A 109 -0.92 -0.81 18.34
CA MET A 109 0.25 -0.70 17.45
C MET A 109 1.53 -0.34 18.20
N LYS A 110 1.42 0.46 19.27
CA LYS A 110 2.56 0.83 20.12
C LYS A 110 3.12 -0.36 20.89
N GLU A 111 2.26 -1.29 21.30
CA GLU A 111 2.61 -2.50 22.05
C GLU A 111 3.18 -3.62 21.17
N GLN A 112 2.99 -3.56 19.85
CA GLN A 112 3.53 -4.56 18.92
C GLN A 112 5.06 -4.62 18.99
N LEU A 113 5.60 -5.84 18.92
CA LEU A 113 7.04 -6.08 18.77
C LEU A 113 7.49 -5.62 17.38
N SER A 114 8.73 -5.13 17.29
CA SER A 114 9.35 -4.84 16.01
C SER A 114 9.81 -6.12 15.29
N PRO A 115 9.96 -6.11 13.95
CA PRO A 115 9.59 -5.01 13.03
C PRO A 115 8.07 -4.90 12.82
N ARG A 116 7.56 -3.68 12.62
CA ARG A 116 6.13 -3.42 12.39
C ARG A 116 5.87 -3.04 10.93
N TYR A 117 4.75 -3.51 10.40
CA TYR A 117 4.41 -3.36 8.98
C TYR A 117 3.09 -2.62 8.84
N TYR A 118 3.13 -1.48 8.16
CA TYR A 118 1.99 -0.58 7.97
C TYR A 118 1.71 -0.35 6.51
N ALA A 119 0.49 0.11 6.23
CA ALA A 119 0.13 0.57 4.91
C ALA A 119 -0.60 1.90 4.96
N THR A 120 -0.59 2.64 3.86
CA THR A 120 -1.33 3.88 3.75
C THR A 120 -1.61 4.26 2.30
N HIS A 121 -2.70 4.99 2.08
CA HIS A 121 -3.03 5.68 0.83
C HIS A 121 -2.78 7.18 0.91
N LEU A 122 -2.22 7.67 2.02
CA LEU A 122 -1.98 9.10 2.24
C LEU A 122 -1.02 9.69 1.20
N HIS A 123 -1.30 10.95 0.84
CA HIS A 123 -0.35 11.78 0.12
C HIS A 123 0.92 11.97 0.96
N TYR A 124 2.09 12.13 0.30
CA TYR A 124 3.39 12.30 0.97
C TYR A 124 3.34 13.32 2.12
N ASP A 125 2.79 14.51 1.85
CA ASP A 125 2.68 15.60 2.83
C ASP A 125 1.84 15.28 4.09
N ASN A 126 1.02 14.22 4.03
CA ASN A 126 0.16 13.78 5.11
C ASN A 126 0.70 12.53 5.85
N ILE A 127 1.83 11.97 5.42
CA ILE A 127 2.50 10.88 6.15
C ILE A 127 3.00 11.42 7.50
N PRO A 128 2.86 10.67 8.61
CA PRO A 128 3.35 11.12 9.90
C PRO A 128 4.84 11.41 9.85
N LYS A 129 5.23 12.60 10.33
CA LYS A 129 6.60 13.10 10.24
C LYS A 129 7.63 12.12 10.81
N SER A 130 7.26 11.37 11.84
CA SER A 130 8.14 10.37 12.46
C SER A 130 8.61 9.27 11.50
N PHE A 131 7.82 8.91 10.47
CA PHE A 131 8.25 7.98 9.42
C PHE A 131 9.36 8.58 8.55
N LEU A 132 9.22 9.84 8.18
CA LEU A 132 10.19 10.59 7.37
C LEU A 132 11.48 10.85 8.17
N GLU A 133 11.35 11.35 9.40
CA GLU A 133 12.46 11.67 10.31
C GLU A 133 13.32 10.45 10.64
N LYS A 134 12.70 9.28 10.85
CA LYS A 134 13.41 8.03 11.15
C LYS A 134 13.93 7.31 9.91
N LYS A 135 13.67 7.85 8.71
CA LYS A 135 13.99 7.22 7.42
C LYS A 135 13.51 5.77 7.35
N VAL A 136 12.24 5.57 7.71
CA VAL A 136 11.60 4.26 7.64
C VAL A 136 11.64 3.75 6.21
N LYS A 137 11.75 2.42 6.04
CA LYS A 137 11.69 1.78 4.74
C LYS A 137 10.30 1.92 4.14
N MET A 138 10.23 2.43 2.92
CA MET A 138 8.99 2.77 2.23
C MET A 138 8.93 2.05 0.90
N LEU A 139 7.89 1.26 0.71
CA LEU A 139 7.56 0.65 -0.57
C LEU A 139 6.41 1.44 -1.18
N VAL A 140 6.65 2.11 -2.31
CA VAL A 140 5.65 2.90 -3.03
C VAL A 140 5.22 2.14 -4.27
N VAL A 141 3.92 1.91 -4.41
CA VAL A 141 3.35 1.14 -5.51
C VAL A 141 2.55 2.04 -6.43
N PHE A 142 2.99 2.11 -7.69
CA PHE A 142 2.25 2.75 -8.77
C PHE A 142 1.54 1.73 -9.65
N ARG A 143 0.62 2.23 -10.46
CA ARG A 143 -0.04 1.50 -11.53
C ARG A 143 -0.32 2.45 -12.67
N ASN A 144 -0.38 1.97 -13.91
CA ASN A 144 -0.81 2.81 -15.02
C ASN A 144 -2.09 3.60 -14.66
N PRO A 145 -2.11 4.94 -14.85
CA PRO A 145 -3.21 5.78 -14.37
C PRO A 145 -4.56 5.46 -15.03
N LYS A 146 -4.56 4.97 -16.28
CA LYS A 146 -5.80 4.57 -16.98
C LYS A 146 -6.42 3.36 -16.30
N ASP A 147 -5.60 2.35 -16.03
CA ASP A 147 -5.97 1.14 -15.32
C ASP A 147 -6.41 1.42 -13.87
N ALA A 148 -5.70 2.32 -13.19
CA ALA A 148 -6.05 2.77 -11.85
C ALA A 148 -7.42 3.45 -11.85
N ALA A 149 -7.67 4.40 -12.77
CA ALA A 149 -8.96 5.07 -12.93
C ALA A 149 -10.11 4.08 -13.19
N THR A 150 -9.95 3.14 -14.12
CA THR A 150 -10.97 2.12 -14.42
C THR A 150 -11.27 1.23 -13.22
N SER A 151 -10.23 0.76 -12.53
CA SER A 151 -10.38 -0.02 -11.30
C SER A 151 -11.07 0.78 -10.18
N TYR A 152 -10.81 2.09 -10.13
CA TYR A 152 -11.36 2.97 -9.11
C TYR A 152 -12.81 3.33 -9.37
N TYR A 153 -13.21 3.54 -10.62
CA TYR A 153 -14.61 3.67 -11.01
C TYR A 153 -15.42 2.45 -10.59
N HIS A 154 -14.94 1.23 -10.90
CA HIS A 154 -15.64 0.01 -10.50
C HIS A 154 -15.68 -0.18 -8.99
N PHE A 155 -14.65 0.29 -8.26
CA PHE A 155 -14.65 0.28 -6.81
C PHE A 155 -15.68 1.23 -6.22
N TYR A 156 -15.76 2.47 -6.72
CA TYR A 156 -16.79 3.44 -6.35
C TYR A 156 -18.20 2.88 -6.55
N ASN A 157 -18.48 2.27 -7.71
CA ASN A 157 -19.81 1.69 -7.99
C ASN A 157 -20.18 0.48 -7.12
N LYS A 158 -19.21 -0.21 -6.52
CA LYS A 158 -19.44 -1.43 -5.73
C LYS A 158 -19.30 -1.20 -4.22
N ASN A 159 -18.83 -0.03 -3.81
CA ASN A 159 -18.53 0.27 -2.42
C ASN A 159 -19.54 1.30 -1.89
N PRO A 160 -20.49 0.89 -1.04
CA PRO A 160 -21.51 1.80 -0.49
C PRO A 160 -20.93 2.86 0.47
N LEU A 161 -19.65 2.80 0.80
CA LEU A 161 -18.95 3.84 1.58
C LEU A 161 -18.39 4.96 0.71
N LEU A 162 -18.62 4.89 -0.60
CA LEU A 162 -18.20 5.89 -1.58
C LEU A 162 -19.43 6.36 -2.37
N PRO A 163 -19.45 7.63 -2.82
CA PRO A 163 -20.50 8.11 -3.69
C PRO A 163 -20.59 7.29 -4.97
N THR A 164 -21.78 6.89 -5.38
CA THR A 164 -21.95 6.26 -6.69
C THR A 164 -21.76 7.33 -7.78
N PRO A 165 -20.78 7.18 -8.70
CA PRO A 165 -20.60 8.12 -9.80
C PRO A 165 -21.77 8.01 -10.79
N SER A 166 -22.14 9.13 -11.42
CA SER A 166 -23.29 9.15 -12.34
C SER A 166 -23.02 8.42 -13.65
N SER A 167 -21.77 8.45 -14.12
CA SER A 167 -21.29 7.80 -15.34
C SER A 167 -19.77 7.62 -15.28
N TRP A 168 -19.21 6.88 -16.24
CA TRP A 168 -17.75 6.82 -16.41
C TRP A 168 -17.15 8.20 -16.69
N ASP A 169 -17.77 8.99 -17.58
CA ASP A 169 -17.23 10.29 -17.97
C ASP A 169 -17.21 11.28 -16.80
N ASP A 170 -18.28 11.31 -15.99
CA ASP A 170 -18.34 12.10 -14.75
C ASP A 170 -17.25 11.67 -13.76
N PHE A 171 -17.08 10.36 -13.53
CA PHE A 171 -16.02 9.86 -12.66
C PHE A 171 -14.63 10.22 -13.21
N PHE A 172 -14.41 10.03 -14.51
CA PHE A 172 -13.12 10.26 -15.13
C PHE A 172 -12.71 11.73 -15.05
N GLN A 173 -13.64 12.68 -15.26
CA GLN A 173 -13.37 14.11 -15.04
C GLN A 173 -12.99 14.39 -13.58
N LYS A 174 -13.73 13.84 -12.61
CA LYS A 174 -13.40 13.98 -11.18
C LYS A 174 -12.03 13.39 -10.84
N PHE A 175 -11.71 12.22 -11.38
CA PHE A 175 -10.41 11.57 -11.20
C PHE A 175 -9.27 12.45 -11.74
N MET A 176 -9.42 12.98 -12.96
CA MET A 176 -8.44 13.86 -13.59
C MET A 176 -8.22 15.16 -12.82
N ASN A 177 -9.29 15.69 -12.21
CA ASN A 177 -9.24 16.92 -11.39
C ASN A 177 -8.85 16.68 -9.92
N GLY A 178 -8.67 15.42 -9.51
CA GLY A 178 -8.39 15.07 -8.11
C GLY A 178 -9.57 15.25 -7.15
N GLU A 179 -10.80 15.29 -7.67
CA GLU A 179 -12.07 15.41 -6.93
C GLU A 179 -12.60 14.02 -6.51
N VAL A 180 -11.68 13.11 -6.20
CA VAL A 180 -11.95 11.77 -5.68
C VAL A 180 -11.30 11.62 -4.30
N ALA A 181 -11.64 10.55 -3.59
CA ALA A 181 -11.04 10.28 -2.29
C ALA A 181 -9.51 10.13 -2.44
N TRP A 182 -8.76 10.57 -1.42
CA TRP A 182 -7.30 10.66 -1.43
C TRP A 182 -6.69 11.58 -2.50
N LYS A 183 -7.50 12.49 -3.08
CA LYS A 183 -7.08 13.54 -4.03
C LYS A 183 -6.50 12.99 -5.35
N SER A 184 -5.74 13.81 -6.06
CA SER A 184 -5.19 13.58 -7.39
C SER A 184 -4.14 12.47 -7.36
N TYR A 185 -4.34 11.46 -8.22
CA TYR A 185 -3.33 10.44 -8.52
C TYR A 185 -2.04 11.10 -9.02
N PHE A 186 -2.14 12.12 -9.87
CA PHE A 186 -0.99 12.78 -10.47
C PHE A 186 -0.19 13.58 -9.44
N ASP A 187 -0.87 14.26 -8.50
CA ASP A 187 -0.20 14.95 -7.40
C ASP A 187 0.54 13.93 -6.52
N HIS A 188 -0.09 12.80 -6.22
CA HIS A 188 0.53 11.70 -5.48
C HIS A 188 1.78 11.17 -6.19
N ALA A 189 1.71 10.95 -7.49
CA ALA A 189 2.86 10.51 -8.29
C ALA A 189 3.99 11.56 -8.30
N LEU A 190 3.66 12.83 -8.56
CA LEU A 190 4.63 13.93 -8.58
C LEU A 190 5.26 14.20 -7.21
N ALA A 191 4.55 13.94 -6.11
CA ALA A 191 5.11 14.06 -4.78
C ALA A 191 6.20 13.00 -4.57
N TRP A 192 5.93 11.74 -4.88
CA TRP A 192 6.87 10.63 -4.69
C TRP A 192 8.02 10.61 -5.68
N ASP A 193 7.84 11.11 -6.89
CA ASP A 193 8.92 11.30 -7.88
C ASP A 193 10.11 12.06 -7.28
N LYS A 194 9.85 13.04 -6.43
CA LYS A 194 10.89 13.84 -5.73
C LYS A 194 11.71 13.05 -4.71
N HIS A 195 11.24 11.87 -4.32
CA HIS A 195 11.82 11.04 -3.26
C HIS A 195 12.29 9.67 -3.79
N MET A 196 12.26 9.45 -5.10
CA MET A 196 12.62 8.16 -5.71
C MET A 196 14.09 7.77 -5.53
N ASP A 197 14.97 8.76 -5.34
CA ASP A 197 16.40 8.56 -5.13
C ASP A 197 16.79 8.36 -3.66
N GLU A 198 15.82 8.42 -2.73
CA GLU A 198 16.09 8.19 -1.31
C GLU A 198 16.35 6.71 -1.03
N GLU A 199 17.44 6.40 -0.31
CA GLU A 199 17.87 5.02 -0.03
C GLU A 199 16.82 4.16 0.71
N ASN A 200 15.92 4.80 1.46
CA ASN A 200 14.85 4.13 2.19
C ASN A 200 13.54 4.05 1.41
N VAL A 201 13.49 4.51 0.15
CA VAL A 201 12.31 4.48 -0.71
C VAL A 201 12.55 3.51 -1.87
N MET A 202 11.62 2.58 -2.07
CA MET A 202 11.58 1.69 -3.23
C MET A 202 10.27 1.91 -3.97
N ILE A 203 10.36 2.27 -5.24
CA ILE A 203 9.21 2.43 -6.13
C ILE A 203 9.07 1.20 -7.00
N ILE A 204 7.86 0.66 -7.08
CA ILE A 204 7.52 -0.46 -7.96
C ILE A 204 6.17 -0.22 -8.66
N THR A 205 6.02 -0.69 -9.88
CA THR A 205 4.72 -0.70 -10.56
C THR A 205 3.99 -2.03 -10.36
N TYR A 206 2.67 -1.96 -10.38
CA TYR A 206 1.79 -3.12 -10.48
C TYR A 206 2.05 -3.95 -11.74
N GLU A 207 2.42 -3.29 -12.84
CA GLU A 207 2.80 -3.92 -14.09
C GLU A 207 4.08 -4.75 -13.95
N GLU A 208 5.13 -4.21 -13.32
CA GLU A 208 6.35 -4.98 -13.02
C GLU A 208 6.06 -6.17 -12.12
N LEU A 209 5.24 -5.98 -11.08
CA LEU A 209 4.82 -7.08 -10.20
C LEU A 209 4.15 -8.22 -10.96
N LYS A 210 3.41 -7.94 -12.05
CA LYS A 210 2.76 -8.95 -12.88
C LYS A 210 3.71 -9.78 -13.72
N GLU A 211 4.85 -9.24 -14.09
CA GLU A 211 5.80 -9.89 -14.99
C GLU A 211 6.79 -10.80 -14.26
N VAL A 212 6.82 -10.75 -12.92
CA VAL A 212 7.72 -11.56 -12.09
C VAL A 212 6.98 -12.61 -11.26
N SER A 213 7.68 -13.69 -10.93
CA SER A 213 7.15 -14.74 -10.07
C SER A 213 6.98 -14.27 -8.62
N LEU A 214 6.08 -14.93 -7.88
CA LEU A 214 5.89 -14.65 -6.45
C LEU A 214 7.19 -14.80 -5.64
N LEU A 215 8.10 -15.69 -6.05
CA LEU A 215 9.38 -15.88 -5.37
C LEU A 215 10.29 -14.66 -5.56
N GLU A 216 10.34 -14.11 -6.77
CA GLU A 216 11.13 -12.91 -7.09
C GLU A 216 10.60 -11.69 -6.35
N ILE A 217 9.27 -11.50 -6.27
CA ILE A 217 8.68 -10.40 -5.49
C ILE A 217 9.06 -10.54 -4.01
N LYS A 218 8.96 -11.76 -3.46
CA LYS A 218 9.36 -12.02 -2.07
C LYS A 218 10.84 -11.69 -1.86
N LEU A 219 11.71 -12.04 -2.81
CA LEU A 219 13.13 -11.72 -2.73
C LEU A 219 13.38 -10.21 -2.77
N ILE A 220 12.75 -9.48 -3.69
CA ILE A 220 12.86 -8.00 -3.78
C ILE A 220 12.49 -7.37 -2.44
N PHE A 221 11.40 -7.84 -1.82
CA PHE A 221 10.94 -7.30 -0.55
C PHE A 221 11.88 -7.69 0.60
N VAL A 222 12.43 -8.91 0.65
CA VAL A 222 13.42 -9.31 1.67
C VAL A 222 14.67 -8.46 1.53
N LEU A 223 15.15 -8.27 0.29
CA LEU A 223 16.30 -7.44 0.02
C LEU A 223 16.05 -6.00 0.44
N HIS A 224 14.89 -5.43 0.14
CA HIS A 224 14.53 -4.10 0.62
C HIS A 224 14.41 -4.04 2.15
N ILE A 225 13.86 -5.06 2.81
CA ILE A 225 13.71 -5.11 4.29
C ILE A 225 15.07 -5.21 4.99
N HIS A 226 16.01 -5.99 4.47
CA HIS A 226 17.29 -6.27 5.13
C HIS A 226 18.48 -5.44 4.61
N PHE A 227 18.38 -4.91 3.40
CA PHE A 227 19.42 -4.14 2.72
C PHE A 227 18.82 -2.84 2.14
N SER A 228 19.63 -1.79 1.99
CA SER A 228 19.22 -0.59 1.25
C SER A 228 19.72 -0.78 -0.18
N VAL A 229 18.81 -1.13 -1.11
CA VAL A 229 19.17 -1.34 -2.52
C VAL A 229 18.42 -0.32 -3.35
N ALA A 230 19.15 0.51 -4.10
CA ALA A 230 18.57 1.48 -5.02
C ALA A 230 18.02 0.76 -6.26
N TYR A 231 16.76 1.05 -6.62
CA TYR A 231 16.14 0.56 -7.85
C TYR A 231 16.05 1.72 -8.85
N SER A 232 16.75 1.64 -9.98
CA SER A 232 16.68 2.68 -11.02
C SER A 232 15.57 2.38 -12.02
N TYR A 233 14.65 3.33 -12.22
CA TYR A 233 13.66 3.28 -13.29
C TYR A 233 14.32 3.46 -14.66
N GLY A 234 14.19 2.47 -15.55
CA GLY A 234 14.59 2.62 -16.94
C GLY A 234 14.77 1.30 -17.68
N GLY A 235 13.86 1.00 -18.60
CA GLY A 235 14.03 0.16 -19.80
C GLY A 235 14.77 -1.19 -19.69
N ASN A 236 14.03 -2.27 -19.91
CA ASN A 236 14.48 -3.67 -20.01
C ASN A 236 14.97 -4.30 -18.69
N LEU A 237 14.04 -5.04 -18.08
CA LEU A 237 14.15 -5.58 -16.73
C LEU A 237 15.19 -6.70 -16.51
N LEU A 238 15.96 -7.14 -17.52
CA LEU A 238 16.74 -8.39 -17.37
C LEU A 238 18.09 -8.45 -18.10
N GLN A 239 18.61 -7.39 -18.74
CA GLN A 239 19.92 -7.52 -19.40
C GLN A 239 21.12 -7.06 -18.58
N HIS A 240 20.95 -6.19 -17.57
CA HIS A 240 22.07 -5.73 -16.73
C HIS A 240 21.61 -5.34 -15.33
N SER A 241 20.84 -6.22 -14.68
CA SER A 241 20.39 -6.00 -13.30
C SER A 241 21.48 -6.46 -12.31
N PRO A 242 21.93 -5.62 -11.35
CA PRO A 242 22.83 -6.04 -10.26
C PRO A 242 22.28 -7.21 -9.45
N TYR A 243 20.97 -7.48 -9.55
CA TYR A 243 20.30 -8.60 -8.91
C TYR A 243 20.63 -9.95 -9.57
N GLU A 244 20.94 -10.01 -10.86
CA GLU A 244 21.33 -11.27 -11.52
C GLU A 244 22.65 -11.79 -10.92
N GLN A 245 23.63 -10.89 -10.74
CA GLN A 245 24.90 -11.20 -10.07
C GLN A 245 24.70 -11.56 -8.59
N LEU A 246 23.87 -10.83 -7.84
CA LEU A 246 23.58 -11.12 -6.43
C LEU A 246 22.83 -12.45 -6.23
N ILE A 247 21.90 -12.81 -7.13
CA ILE A 247 21.20 -14.10 -7.12
C ILE A 247 22.18 -15.24 -7.46
N HIS A 248 23.08 -15.04 -8.43
CA HIS A 248 24.11 -16.02 -8.77
C HIS A 248 25.18 -16.19 -7.68
N GLU A 249 25.60 -15.11 -7.02
CA GLU A 249 26.64 -15.13 -5.99
C GLU A 249 26.15 -15.63 -4.63
N GLN A 250 24.91 -15.31 -4.23
CA GLN A 250 24.40 -15.66 -2.89
C GLN A 250 23.62 -16.99 -2.85
N ILE A 251 23.02 -17.44 -3.95
CA ILE A 251 22.07 -18.57 -3.92
C ILE A 251 22.62 -19.82 -4.64
N GLY A 252 23.80 -19.75 -5.28
CA GLY A 252 24.44 -20.95 -5.83
C GLY A 252 23.53 -21.74 -6.78
N ILE A 253 22.71 -21.06 -7.57
CA ILE A 253 21.92 -21.72 -8.61
C ILE A 253 22.88 -22.03 -9.76
N CYS A 254 23.36 -23.27 -9.75
CA CYS A 254 24.20 -23.86 -10.78
C CYS A 254 23.49 -23.74 -12.14
N GLY A 255 23.96 -22.80 -12.95
CA GLY A 255 23.61 -22.73 -14.37
C GLY A 255 24.12 -23.98 -15.08
N LYS A 256 23.22 -24.91 -15.38
CA LYS A 256 23.44 -25.89 -16.45
C LYS A 256 22.64 -25.46 -17.65
N GLY A 257 23.35 -25.00 -18.66
CA GLY A 257 22.79 -24.76 -19.98
C GLY A 257 23.66 -23.90 -20.89
N GLN A 258 24.96 -24.20 -20.97
CA GLN A 258 25.79 -23.74 -22.08
C GLN A 258 25.16 -24.15 -23.42
N GLU A 259 25.24 -23.22 -24.36
CA GLU A 259 25.09 -23.37 -25.80
C GLU A 259 25.54 -24.74 -26.34
N ARG A 260 24.77 -25.31 -27.28
CA ARG A 260 25.31 -26.07 -28.42
C ARG A 260 24.36 -25.97 -29.63
N TYR A 261 24.87 -25.27 -30.66
CA TYR A 261 24.50 -25.23 -32.08
C TYR A 261 23.13 -24.67 -32.49
#